data_AF-A0A935WZ32-F1
#
_entry.id   AF-A0A935WZ32-F1
#
_cell.length_a   1.000
_cell.length_b   1.000
_cell.length_c   1.000
_cell.angle_alpha   90.00
_cell.angle_beta   90.00
_cell.angle_gamma   90.00
#
_symmetry.space_group_name_H-M   'P 1'
#
loop_
_entity.id
_entity.type
_entity.pdbx_description
1 polymer ?
#
loop_
_entity_poly.entity_id
_entity_poly.type
_entity_poly.pdbx_seq_one_letter_code
_entity_poly.pdbx_strand_id
1 'polypeptide(L)' 'MNPDISRRSEIERLEREHRELKKRLSELNERRYLSPAEEVEKKTLQKLKLAKKDRLAVLVSYSGRG' A
#
# COMPACT_ATOMS: atom_id res chain seq x y z
N MET A 1 -4.03 13.27 -24.60
CA MET A 1 -4.06 12.51 -23.32
C MET A 1 -3.24 13.32 -22.32
N ASN A 2 -3.85 13.90 -21.28
CA ASN A 2 -3.13 14.74 -20.32
C ASN A 2 -2.27 13.86 -19.39
N PRO A 3 -0.93 14.02 -19.37
CA PRO A 3 -0.05 13.17 -18.56
C PRO A 3 -0.24 13.37 -17.05
N ASP A 4 -0.75 14.54 -16.65
CA ASP A 4 -0.95 14.90 -15.24
C ASP A 4 -2.06 14.09 -14.55
N ILE A 5 -3.15 13.80 -15.28
CA ILE A 5 -4.28 13.00 -14.79
C ILE A 5 -3.83 11.56 -14.50
N SER A 6 -2.93 11.02 -15.33
CA SER A 6 -2.42 9.65 -15.16
C SER A 6 -1.64 9.50 -13.86
N ARG A 7 -0.79 10.47 -13.53
CA ARG A 7 0.02 10.43 -12.30
C ARG A 7 -0.83 10.61 -11.03
N ARG A 8 -1.77 11.55 -11.04
CA ARG A 8 -2.73 11.71 -9.93
C ARG A 8 -3.56 10.45 -9.71
N SER A 9 -4.07 9.86 -10.78
CA SER A 9 -4.86 8.63 -10.72
C SER A 9 -4.04 7.45 -10.18
N GLU A 10 -2.77 7.33 -10.57
CA GLU A 10 -1.88 6.29 -10.04
C GLU A 10 -1.60 6.49 -8.54
N ILE A 11 -1.38 7.73 -8.09
CA ILE A 11 -1.22 8.06 -6.67
C ILE A 11 -2.49 7.71 -5.90
N GLU A 12 -3.67 8.13 -6.38
CA GLU A 12 -4.94 7.81 -5.72
C GLU A 12 -5.21 6.30 -5.64
N ARG A 13 -4.86 5.57 -6.70
CA ARG A 13 -4.98 4.10 -6.72
C ARG A 13 -4.05 3.45 -5.70
N LEU A 14 -2.77 3.86 -5.66
CA LEU A 14 -1.80 3.36 -4.69
C LEU A 14 -2.21 3.68 -3.24
N GLU A 15 -2.72 4.88 -2.99
CA GLU A 15 -3.27 5.32 -1.71
C GLU A 15 -4.49 4.49 -1.28
N ARG A 16 -5.38 4.18 -2.21
CA ARG A 16 -6.56 3.35 -1.97
C ARG A 16 -6.15 1.92 -1.62
N GLU A 17 -5.28 1.31 -2.42
CA GLU A 17 -4.74 -0.03 -2.14
C GLU A 17 -3.96 -0.07 -0.82
N HIS A 18 -3.17 0.97 -0.51
CA HIS A 18 -2.45 1.06 0.75
C HIS A 18 -3.41 1.12 1.95
N ARG A 19 -4.52 1.86 1.84
CA ARG A 19 -5.59 1.89 2.86
C ARG A 19 -6.23 0.53 3.05
N GLU A 20 -6.56 -0.18 1.96
CA GLU A 20 -7.14 -1.53 2.05
C GLU A 20 -6.18 -2.54 2.71
N LEU A 21 -4.89 -2.52 2.34
CA LEU A 21 -3.87 -3.34 2.98
C LEU A 21 -3.74 -3.02 4.48
N LYS A 22 -3.82 -1.75 4.85
CA LYS A 22 -3.82 -1.31 6.25
C LYS A 22 -5.04 -1.85 7.01
N LYS A 23 -6.23 -1.80 6.39
CA LYS A 23 -7.47 -2.28 7.00
C LYS A 23 -7.41 -3.79 7.25
N ARG A 24 -7.02 -4.58 6.23
CA ARG A 24 -6.79 -6.03 6.39
C ARG A 24 -5.75 -6.35 7.46
N LEU A 25 -4.63 -5.62 7.50
CA LEU A 25 -3.64 -5.79 8.55
C LEU A 25 -4.17 -5.42 9.95
N SER A 26 -5.08 -4.44 10.04
CA SER A 26 -5.73 -4.08 11.31
C SER A 26 -6.64 -5.20 11.78
N GLU A 27 -7.51 -5.72 10.90
CA GLU A 27 -8.40 -6.84 11.21
C GLU A 27 -7.61 -8.08 11.67
N LEU A 28 -6.48 -8.36 11.03
CA LEU A 28 -5.56 -9.42 11.44
C LEU A 28 -4.83 -9.11 12.76
N ASN A 29 -4.54 -7.85 13.09
CA ASN A 29 -3.94 -7.51 14.38
C ASN A 29 -4.96 -7.49 15.52
N GLU A 30 -6.23 -7.20 15.24
CA GLU A 30 -7.31 -7.25 16.22
C GLU A 30 -7.63 -8.69 16.64
N ARG A 31 -7.35 -9.67 15.75
CA ARG A 31 -7.41 -11.09 16.10
C ARG A 31 -6.29 -11.44 17.09
N ARG A 32 -6.70 -11.81 18.30
CA ARG A 32 -5.79 -12.20 19.41
C ARG A 32 -4.96 -13.45 19.10
N TYR A 33 -5.46 -14.31 18.23
CA TYR A 33 -4.74 -15.47 17.71
C TYR A 33 -4.96 -15.52 16.20
N LEU A 34 -3.86 -15.54 15.46
CA LEU A 34 -3.85 -15.69 14.01
C LEU A 34 -3.64 -17.16 13.69
N SER A 35 -4.43 -17.68 12.75
CA SER A 35 -4.13 -18.99 12.17
C SER A 35 -2.82 -18.92 11.37
N PRO A 36 -2.09 -20.04 11.19
CA PRO A 36 -0.85 -20.04 10.41
C PRO A 36 -1.03 -19.48 8.99
N ALA A 37 -2.20 -19.69 8.37
CA ALA A 37 -2.56 -19.06 7.10
C ALA A 37 -2.62 -17.53 7.20
N GLU A 38 -3.18 -17.00 8.28
CA GLU A 38 -3.28 -15.57 8.53
C GLU A 38 -1.95 -14.92 8.88
N GLU A 39 -1.03 -15.64 9.56
CA GLU A 39 0.33 -15.15 9.79
C GLU A 39 1.11 -15.01 8.48
N VAL A 40 0.96 -15.98 7.57
CA VAL A 40 1.51 -15.92 6.21
C VAL A 40 0.90 -14.77 5.43
N GLU A 41 -0.42 -14.58 5.54
CA GLU A 41 -1.12 -13.47 4.89
C GLU A 41 -0.66 -12.13 5.45
N LYS A 42 -0.52 -11.98 6.78
CA LYS A 42 0.02 -10.79 7.45
C LYS A 42 1.43 -10.46 6.97
N LYS A 43 2.33 -11.44 6.87
CA LYS A 43 3.68 -11.25 6.30
C LYS A 43 3.63 -10.82 4.84
N THR A 44 2.74 -11.42 4.05
CA THR A 44 2.56 -11.08 2.63
C THR A 44 2.04 -9.66 2.46
N LEU A 45 1.03 -9.27 3.25
CA LEU A 45 0.47 -7.92 3.28
C LEU A 45 1.52 -6.88 3.73
N GLN A 46 2.37 -7.20 4.70
CA GLN A 46 3.47 -6.31 5.10
C GLN A 46 4.48 -6.09 3.97
N LYS A 47 4.88 -7.14 3.26
CA LYS A 47 5.79 -7.04 2.09
C LYS A 47 5.15 -6.23 0.96
N LEU A 48 3.88 -6.49 0.64
CA LEU A 48 3.13 -5.74 -0.38
C LEU A 48 3.00 -4.26 0.00
N LYS A 49 2.69 -3.96 1.27
CA LYS A 49 2.63 -2.59 1.78
C LYS A 49 3.96 -1.88 1.61
N LEU A 50 5.07 -2.55 1.93
CA LEU A 50 6.42 -1.98 1.77
C LEU A 50 6.73 -1.68 0.30
N ALA A 51 6.46 -2.63 -0.61
CA ALA A 51 6.67 -2.43 -2.04
C ALA A 51 5.81 -1.29 -2.62
N LYS A 52 4.55 -1.15 -2.16
CA LYS A 52 3.68 -0.04 -2.57
C LYS A 52 4.15 1.30 -2.02
N LYS A 53 4.59 1.34 -0.76
CA LYS A 53 5.19 2.54 -0.16
C LYS A 53 6.43 2.96 -0.95
N ASP A 54 7.26 2.00 -1.36
CA ASP A 54 8.46 2.27 -2.14
C ASP A 54 8.12 2.88 -3.52
N ARG A 55 7.16 2.27 -4.24
CA ARG A 55 6.63 2.84 -5.50
C ARG A 55 6.05 4.24 -5.32
N LEU A 56 5.29 4.45 -4.25
CA LEU A 56 4.71 5.77 -3.93
C LEU A 56 5.81 6.78 -3.60
N ALA A 57 6.84 6.38 -2.85
CA ALA A 57 7.99 7.22 -2.52
C ALA A 57 8.78 7.63 -3.76
N VAL A 58 8.92 6.74 -4.75
CA VAL A 58 9.49 7.08 -6.06
C VAL A 58 8.60 8.10 -6.77
N LEU A 59 7.30 7.84 -6.88
CA LEU A 59 6.35 8.74 -7.54
C LEU A 59 6.28 10.13 -6.89
N VAL A 60 6.33 10.20 -5.56
CA VAL A 60 6.31 11.44 -4.78
C VAL A 60 7.67 12.14 -4.77
N SER A 61 8.79 11.41 -4.67
CA SER A 61 10.14 12.00 -4.72
C SER A 61 10.41 12.70 -6.05
N TYR A 62 9.90 12.16 -7.16
CA TYR A 62 9.97 12.83 -8.46
C TYR A 62 9.11 14.10 -8.55
N SER A 63 8.27 14.41 -7.55
CA SER A 63 7.46 15.63 -7.48
C SER A 63 8.04 16.68 -6.52
N GLY A 64 9.08 16.34 -5.76
CA GLY A 64 9.71 17.19 -4.74
C GLY A 64 11.13 17.68 -5.06
N ARG A 65 11.64 17.45 -6.27
CA ARG A 65 12.80 18.17 -6.81
C ARG A 65 12.33 19.11 -7.91
N GLY A 66 11.88 20.29 -7.48
CA GLY A 66 11.76 21.50 -8.29
C GLY A 66 12.54 22.59 -7.59
#